data_AF-A0AAW2PJZ4-F1
#
_entry.id   AF-A0AAW2PJZ4-F1
#
_cell.length_a   1.000
_cell.length_b   1.000
_cell.length_c   1.000
_cell.angle_alpha   90.00
_cell.angle_beta   90.00
_cell.angle_gamma   90.00
#
_symmetry.space_group_name_H-M   'P 1'
#
loop_
_entity.id
_entity.type
_entity.pdbx_description
1 polymer ?
#
loop_
_entity_poly.entity_id
_entity_poly.type
_entity_poly.pdbx_seq_one_letter_code
_entity_poly.pdbx_strand_id
1 'polypeptide(L)'
;MIRDLGLPVEKIHACKNGCMLYWKDDIDMEYCKFCGDPRYKATRDRNPRRKKSPYAVLRYLPLTPRLQRLYASPATVEHMTWHANHVTEEALCVILLMLRIGGILTEHT
;
A
#
# COMPACT_ATOMS: atom_id res chain seq x y z
N MET A 1 12.78 -9.39 14.46
CA MET A 1 11.98 -8.16 14.69
C MET A 1 11.29 -7.70 13.41
N ILE A 2 10.00 -7.32 13.50
CA ILE A 2 8.94 -7.24 12.46
C ILE A 2 8.33 -8.59 12.05
N ARG A 3 9.12 -9.61 11.67
CA ARG A 3 8.56 -10.94 11.33
C ARG A 3 7.83 -11.61 12.51
N ASP A 4 8.31 -11.36 13.71
CA ASP A 4 7.82 -11.98 14.95
C ASP A 4 6.48 -11.37 15.42
N LEU A 5 6.04 -10.26 14.79
CA LEU A 5 4.77 -9.60 15.10
C LEU A 5 3.58 -10.20 14.33
N GLY A 6 3.80 -11.22 13.49
CA GLY A 6 2.74 -11.86 12.70
C GLY A 6 2.06 -10.93 11.69
N LEU A 7 2.70 -9.80 11.37
CA LEU A 7 2.17 -8.84 10.40
C LEU A 7 2.59 -9.26 8.99
N PRO A 8 1.66 -9.29 8.01
CA PRO A 8 2.01 -9.55 6.63
C PRO A 8 2.97 -8.45 6.15
N VAL A 9 4.08 -8.85 5.52
CA VAL A 9 5.07 -7.94 4.95
C VAL A 9 5.23 -8.27 3.48
N GLU A 10 4.91 -7.29 2.65
CA GLU A 10 5.12 -7.34 1.21
C GLU A 10 6.49 -6.76 0.88
N LYS A 11 7.16 -7.34 -0.11
CA LYS A 11 8.48 -6.89 -0.57
C LYS A 11 8.36 -6.32 -1.97
N ILE A 12 8.70 -5.06 -2.11
CA ILE A 12 8.63 -4.31 -3.37
C ILE A 12 10.05 -3.98 -3.79
N HIS A 13 10.41 -4.26 -5.04
CA HIS A 13 11.73 -3.85 -5.53
C HIS A 13 11.72 -2.36 -5.82
N ALA A 14 12.84 -1.68 -5.56
CA ALA A 14 13.01 -0.27 -5.84
C ALA A 14 14.25 -0.04 -6.71
N CYS A 15 14.26 1.07 -7.44
CA CYS A 15 15.47 1.57 -8.09
C CYS A 15 16.56 1.82 -7.02
N LYS A 16 17.82 1.57 -7.37
CA LYS A 16 18.97 1.83 -6.50
C LYS A 16 19.00 3.28 -6.00
N ASN A 17 18.63 4.23 -6.85
CA ASN A 17 18.62 5.66 -6.53
C ASN A 17 17.24 6.14 -6.00
N GLY A 18 16.29 5.23 -5.78
CA GLY A 18 14.96 5.57 -5.25
C GLY A 18 14.00 6.23 -6.25
N CYS A 19 14.34 6.31 -7.54
CA CYS A 19 13.52 7.02 -8.54
C CYS A 19 12.12 6.41 -8.76
N MET A 20 11.98 5.09 -8.61
CA MET A 20 10.72 4.39 -8.78
C MET A 20 10.67 3.06 -8.02
N LEU A 21 9.45 2.56 -7.85
CA LEU A 21 9.14 1.22 -7.37
C LEU A 21 8.73 0.34 -8.55
N TYR A 22 9.22 -0.90 -8.58
CA TYR A 22 8.80 -1.90 -9.56
C TYR A 22 7.52 -2.57 -9.04
N TRP A 23 6.38 -1.92 -9.27
CA TRP A 23 5.08 -2.27 -8.72
C TRP A 23 3.97 -2.09 -9.77
N LYS A 24 2.90 -2.91 -9.70
CA LYS A 24 1.81 -2.97 -10.69
C LYS A 24 2.35 -3.10 -12.11
N ASP A 25 2.13 -2.11 -12.97
CA ASP A 25 2.46 -2.12 -14.39
C ASP A 25 3.97 -2.19 -14.65
N ASP A 26 4.77 -1.86 -13.63
CA ASP A 26 6.23 -1.81 -13.72
C ASP A 26 6.91 -3.06 -13.14
N ILE A 27 6.14 -4.12 -12.84
CA ILE A 27 6.66 -5.30 -12.14
C ILE A 27 7.66 -6.10 -12.96
N ASP A 28 7.54 -6.09 -14.29
CA ASP A 28 8.37 -6.88 -15.22
C ASP A 28 9.56 -6.08 -15.77
N MET A 29 9.67 -4.80 -15.41
CA MET A 29 10.78 -3.96 -15.87
C MET A 29 12.09 -4.39 -15.23
N GLU A 30 13.14 -4.46 -16.06
CA GLU A 30 14.50 -4.72 -15.62
C GLU A 30 15.33 -3.45 -15.47
N TYR A 31 14.84 -2.32 -15.98
CA TYR A 31 15.52 -1.03 -15.95
C TYR A 31 14.59 0.08 -15.44
N CYS A 32 15.17 1.05 -14.75
CA CYS A 32 14.46 2.21 -14.25
C CYS A 32 14.04 3.13 -15.40
N LYS A 33 12.78 3.56 -15.45
CA LYS A 33 12.27 4.50 -16.46
C LYS A 33 12.94 5.88 -16.42
N PHE A 34 13.41 6.29 -15.24
CA PHE A 34 13.89 7.65 -15.00
C PHE A 34 15.41 7.78 -15.14
N CYS A 35 16.18 6.82 -14.61
CA CYS A 35 17.64 6.87 -14.63
C CYS A 35 18.29 5.79 -15.51
N GLY A 36 17.52 4.86 -16.07
CA GLY A 36 18.04 3.76 -16.89
C GLY A 36 18.83 2.70 -16.11
N ASP A 37 18.99 2.85 -14.79
CA ASP A 37 19.76 1.90 -13.99
C ASP A 37 19.10 0.52 -13.93
N PRO A 38 19.90 -0.56 -13.88
CA PRO A 38 19.39 -1.92 -13.77
C PRO A 38 18.74 -2.17 -12.40
N ARG A 39 17.66 -2.95 -12.41
CA ARG A 39 16.95 -3.43 -11.22
C ARG A 39 17.76 -4.40 -10.39
N TYR A 40 18.52 -5.27 -11.06
CA TYR A 40 19.24 -6.39 -10.44
C TYR A 40 20.74 -6.19 -10.46
N LYS A 41 21.40 -6.67 -9.39
CA LYS A 41 22.87 -6.71 -9.29
C LYS A 41 23.42 -7.71 -10.30
N ALA A 42 24.55 -7.37 -10.92
CA ALA A 42 25.28 -8.30 -11.77
C ALA A 42 25.69 -9.54 -10.96
N THR A 43 25.33 -10.72 -11.44
CA THR A 43 25.77 -12.00 -10.88
C THR A 43 27.00 -12.49 -11.64
N ARG A 44 28.03 -12.95 -10.92
CA ARG A 44 29.22 -13.56 -11.54
C ARG A 44 28.92 -14.94 -12.12
N ASP A 45 27.94 -15.64 -11.54
CA ASP A 45 27.50 -16.94 -12.03
C ASP A 45 26.57 -16.77 -13.22
N ARG A 46 26.92 -17.41 -14.33
CA ARG A 46 26.08 -17.51 -15.54
C ARG A 46 24.95 -18.54 -15.41
N ASN A 47 24.70 -19.10 -14.23
CA ASN A 47 23.63 -20.07 -14.04
C ASN A 47 22.26 -19.38 -14.21
N PRO A 48 21.51 -19.66 -15.29
CA PRO A 48 20.25 -18.96 -15.57
C PRO A 48 19.15 -19.29 -14.55
N ARG A 49 19.32 -20.36 -13.75
CA ARG A 49 18.35 -20.75 -12.70
C ARG A 49 18.54 -19.99 -11.38
N ARG A 50 19.59 -19.19 -11.25
CA ARG A 50 19.87 -18.46 -10.01
C ARG A 50 18.92 -17.27 -9.87
N LYS A 51 18.31 -17.12 -8.69
CA LYS A 51 17.41 -16.00 -8.39
C LYS A 51 18.16 -14.66 -8.50
N LYS A 52 17.70 -13.77 -9.38
CA LYS A 52 18.25 -12.42 -9.53
C LYS A 52 18.08 -11.63 -8.21
N SER A 53 19.13 -10.93 -7.79
CA SER A 53 19.13 -10.14 -6.55
C SER A 53 18.91 -8.66 -6.87
N PRO A 54 17.82 -8.01 -6.43
CA PRO A 54 17.56 -6.60 -6.70
C PRO A 54 18.55 -5.69 -5.97
N TYR A 55 18.75 -4.46 -6.46
CA TYR A 55 19.58 -3.47 -5.77
C TYR A 55 18.95 -3.00 -4.46
N ALA A 56 17.66 -2.67 -4.47
CA ALA A 56 16.92 -2.17 -3.32
C ALA A 56 15.57 -2.89 -3.17
N VAL A 57 15.16 -3.12 -1.93
CA VAL A 57 13.88 -3.75 -1.58
C VAL A 57 13.21 -2.95 -0.46
N LEU A 58 12.05 -2.38 -0.77
CA LEU A 58 11.14 -1.77 0.19
C LEU A 58 10.27 -2.85 0.83
N ARG A 59 10.03 -2.74 2.14
CA ARG A 59 9.13 -3.63 2.88
C ARG A 59 7.84 -2.87 3.17
N TYR A 60 6.78 -3.21 2.47
CA TYR A 60 5.46 -2.63 2.64
C TYR A 60 4.66 -3.43 3.67
N LEU A 61 4.05 -2.74 4.63
CA LEU A 61 3.11 -3.34 5.58
C LEU A 61 1.70 -2.93 5.13
N PRO A 62 0.88 -3.87 4.65
CA PRO A 62 -0.46 -3.55 4.16
C PRO A 62 -1.29 -2.81 5.20
N LEU A 63 -1.84 -1.67 4.79
CA LEU A 63 -2.63 -0.81 5.67
C LEU A 63 -4.01 -1.41 5.96
N THR A 64 -4.67 -1.98 4.95
CA THR A 64 -6.03 -2.52 5.06
C THR A 64 -6.24 -3.49 6.23
N PRO A 65 -5.45 -4.58 6.40
CA PRO A 65 -5.65 -5.49 7.51
C PRO A 65 -5.35 -4.85 8.86
N ARG A 66 -4.50 -3.81 8.90
CA ARG A 66 -4.22 -3.07 10.14
C ARG A 66 -5.39 -2.16 10.50
N LEU A 67 -5.95 -1.47 9.52
CA LEU A 67 -7.15 -0.65 9.70
C LEU A 67 -8.33 -1.52 10.14
N GLN A 68 -8.60 -2.65 9.48
CA GLN A 68 -9.65 -3.57 9.90
C GLN A 68 -9.52 -3.98 11.37
N ARG A 69 -8.31 -4.31 11.83
CA ARG A 69 -8.05 -4.63 13.25
C ARG A 69 -8.29 -3.45 14.19
N LEU A 70 -7.91 -2.23 13.79
CA LEU A 70 -8.14 -1.01 14.58
C LEU A 70 -9.65 -0.69 14.71
N TYR A 71 -10.42 -0.92 13.65
CA TYR A 71 -11.87 -0.72 13.66
C TYR A 71 -12.62 -1.83 14.42
N ALA A 72 -12.08 -3.06 14.45
CA ALA A 72 -12.68 -4.18 15.19
C ALA A 72 -12.45 -4.11 16.71
N SER A 73 -11.48 -3.32 17.19
CA SER A 73 -11.12 -3.23 18.61
C SER A 73 -11.98 -2.17 19.33
N PRO A 74 -12.75 -2.54 20.37
CA PRO A 74 -13.58 -1.60 21.12
C PRO A 74 -12.78 -0.46 21.76
N ALA A 75 -11.52 -0.71 22.12
CA ALA A 75 -10.64 0.29 22.71
C ALA A 75 -10.22 1.40 21.74
N THR A 76 -10.26 1.13 20.43
CA THR A 76 -9.79 2.05 19.38
C THR A 76 -10.90 2.54 18.48
N VAL A 77 -12.05 1.87 18.44
CA VAL A 77 -13.17 2.18 17.53
C VAL A 77 -13.73 3.59 17.72
N GLU A 78 -13.78 4.10 18.96
CA GLU A 78 -14.28 5.45 19.24
C GLU A 78 -13.42 6.52 18.56
N HIS A 79 -12.09 6.41 18.66
CA HIS A 79 -11.16 7.32 18.00
C HIS A 79 -11.17 7.17 16.47
N MET A 80 -11.37 5.94 15.96
CA MET A 80 -11.42 5.67 14.52
C MET A 80 -12.71 6.19 13.86
N THR A 81 -13.82 6.26 14.61
CA THR A 81 -15.13 6.72 14.12
C THR A 81 -15.42 8.19 14.41
N TRP A 82 -14.51 8.89 15.11
CA TRP A 82 -14.69 10.28 15.50
C TRP A 82 -15.05 11.20 14.31
N HIS A 83 -14.38 11.04 13.16
CA HIS A 83 -14.64 11.83 11.95
C HIS A 83 -16.04 11.64 11.36
N ALA A 84 -16.67 10.48 11.58
CA ALA A 84 -18.03 10.22 11.13
C ALA A 84 -19.07 10.82 12.11
N ASN A 85 -18.75 10.82 13.40
CA ASN A 85 -19.65 11.25 14.47
C ASN A 85 -19.59 12.75 14.77
N HIS A 86 -18.50 13.43 14.38
CA HIS A 86 -18.28 14.85 14.62
C HIS A 86 -18.11 15.59 13.30
N VAL A 87 -19.24 15.74 12.59
CA VAL A 87 -19.33 16.51 11.35
C VAL A 87 -19.05 17.98 11.67
N THR A 88 -17.86 18.47 11.30
CA THR A 88 -17.62 19.91 11.19
C THR A 88 -18.26 20.40 9.88
N GLU A 89 -18.62 21.68 9.77
CA GLU A 89 -19.29 22.20 8.56
C GLU A 89 -18.50 21.94 7.25
N GLU A 90 -17.18 21.76 7.35
CA GLU A 90 -16.28 21.35 6.26
C GLU A 90 -16.41 19.88 5.83
N ALA A 91 -16.83 18.98 6.74
CA ALA A 91 -16.97 17.54 6.50
C ALA A 91 -18.27 17.16 5.75
N LEU A 92 -19.25 18.07 5.72
CA LEU A 92 -20.48 17.91 4.95
C LEU A 92 -20.19 17.67 3.46
N CYS A 93 -19.16 18.31 2.91
CA CYS A 93 -18.81 18.21 1.50
C CYS A 93 -18.34 16.79 1.10
N VAL A 94 -17.63 16.09 2.01
CA VAL A 94 -17.11 14.73 1.75
C VAL A 94 -18.22 13.69 1.85
N ILE A 95 -19.13 13.84 2.82
CA ILE A 95 -20.30 12.95 2.98
C ILE A 95 -21.25 13.12 1.78
N LEU A 96 -21.51 14.35 1.33
CA LEU A 96 -22.29 14.64 0.12
C LEU A 96 -21.65 14.05 -1.14
N LEU A 97 -20.32 14.03 -1.24
CA LEU A 97 -19.60 13.42 -2.38
C LEU A 97 -19.70 11.89 -2.37
N MET A 98 -19.57 11.26 -1.19
CA MET A 98 -19.73 9.81 -1.02
C MET A 98 -21.16 9.35 -1.36
N LEU A 99 -22.18 10.11 -0.94
CA LEU A 99 -23.59 9.85 -1.30
C LEU A 99 -23.88 10.09 -2.79
N ARG A 100 -23.23 11.08 -3.43
CA ARG A 100 -23.39 11.36 -4.88
C ARG A 100 -22.74 10.31 -5.79
N ILE A 101 -21.61 9.73 -5.38
CA ILE A 101 -20.92 8.69 -6.17
C ILE A 101 -21.57 7.31 -5.94
N GLY A 102 -22.20 7.10 -4.78
CA GLY A 102 -22.71 5.81 -4.34
C GLY A 102 -24.12 5.44 -4.76
N GLY A 103 -24.97 6.37 -5.22
CA GLY A 103 -26.29 6.03 -5.78
C GLY A 103 -27.18 5.13 -4.91
N ILE A 104 -27.07 5.16 -3.57
CA ILE A 104 -27.99 4.43 -2.69
C ILE A 104 -29.04 5.42 -2.19
N LEU A 105 -30.02 5.67 -3.04
CA LEU A 105 -31.40 5.89 -2.59
C LEU A 105 -32.00 4.51 -2.39
N THR A 106 -32.27 4.13 -1.16
CA THR A 106 -33.45 3.31 -0.87
C THR A 106 -34.23 4.00 0.23
N GLU A 107 -35.27 4.68 -0.22
CA GLU A 107 -36.42 5.07 0.59
C GLU A 107 -37.11 3.83 1.17
N HIS A 108 -37.90 4.05 2.23
CA HIS A 108 -38.82 3.13 2.94
C HIS A 108 -38.16 2.22 3.98
N THR A 109 -38.51 2.27 5.27
CA THR A 109 -39.75 2.66 5.98
C THR A 109 -39.44 3.38 7.29
#